data_AF-A0A5S9QNX2-F1
#
_entry.id   AF-A0A5S9QNX2-F1
#
_cell.length_a   1.000
_cell.length_b   1.000
_cell.length_c   1.000
_cell.angle_alpha   90.00
_cell.angle_beta   90.00
_cell.angle_gamma   90.00
#
_symmetry.space_group_name_H-M   'P 1'
#
loop_
_entity.id
_entity.type
_entity.pdbx_description
1 polymer ?
#
loop_
_entity_poly.entity_id
_entity_poly.type
_entity_poly.pdbx_seq_one_letter_code
_entity_poly.pdbx_strand_id
1 'polypeptide(L)'
;MRTLIDFDDAPVFAIPAAGGVREGVLVEGPQGWGEFSPPADSDDALAARWLTAAMEPSTVGWPDAVRGRVPVAAAIPEVDPATAHRLAGAGGCGCARVVVGARRDSRGQDSARVAAARDAQGPGASVRCVVETTDVDEAIATIVHLDTVASGLEMVELSGGSVEFAAAVRRGVDVPIAVDALLLSEAGRVDAADVAVLRCGPLGGVRRAMRRADALGLPCVVNLSALTSIGLAGDVALAAALPDLPFACGPAAVSPADGDVVAEARSLMPVDGCLPAAPMPAAPDPVRLARYAVTDPATIGRWRDLLRRAAAAS
;
A
#
# COMPACT_ATOMS: atom_id res chain seq x y z
N MET A 1 24.07 -9.01 -9.61
CA MET A 1 22.61 -8.93 -9.84
C MET A 1 22.24 -7.93 -10.91
N ARG A 2 22.77 -6.68 -10.91
CA ARG A 2 22.50 -5.66 -11.95
C ARG A 2 22.80 -6.10 -13.39
N THR A 3 23.76 -6.99 -13.60
CA THR A 3 24.16 -7.50 -14.92
C THR A 3 23.12 -8.38 -15.62
N LEU A 4 21.99 -8.68 -14.99
CA LEU A 4 20.96 -9.59 -15.53
C LEU A 4 19.64 -8.88 -15.89
N ILE A 5 19.57 -7.57 -15.72
CA ILE A 5 18.37 -6.79 -15.97
C ILE A 5 18.70 -5.71 -16.99
N ASP A 6 17.93 -5.66 -18.07
CA ASP A 6 18.00 -4.58 -19.04
C ASP A 6 17.13 -3.41 -18.56
N PHE A 7 17.80 -2.37 -18.11
CA PHE A 7 17.17 -1.14 -17.64
C PHE A 7 16.88 -0.14 -18.76
N ASP A 8 17.58 -0.24 -19.89
CA ASP A 8 17.41 0.70 -20.99
C ASP A 8 16.14 0.37 -21.77
N ASP A 9 15.81 -0.92 -21.92
CA ASP A 9 14.59 -1.38 -22.61
C ASP A 9 13.43 -1.76 -21.67
N ALA A 10 13.56 -1.48 -20.37
CA ALA A 10 12.51 -1.71 -19.39
C ALA A 10 11.20 -0.94 -19.75
N PRO A 11 10.05 -1.63 -19.89
CA PRO A 11 8.81 -0.98 -20.31
C PRO A 11 8.31 0.04 -19.29
N VAL A 12 8.07 1.27 -19.75
CA VAL A 12 7.40 2.32 -18.98
C VAL A 12 5.90 2.25 -19.26
N PHE A 13 5.08 2.11 -18.22
CA PHE A 13 3.62 2.07 -18.34
C PHE A 13 2.97 3.32 -17.74
N ALA A 14 1.80 3.66 -18.26
CA ALA A 14 0.88 4.65 -17.73
C ALA A 14 -0.56 4.15 -17.85
N ILE A 15 -1.21 3.91 -16.72
CA ILE A 15 -2.59 3.41 -16.68
C ILE A 15 -3.50 4.50 -16.11
N PRO A 16 -4.48 5.01 -16.86
CA PRO A 16 -5.47 5.94 -16.33
C PRO A 16 -6.26 5.29 -15.19
N ALA A 17 -6.38 5.99 -14.06
CA ALA A 17 -7.21 5.57 -12.94
C ALA A 17 -8.03 6.74 -12.40
N ALA A 18 -9.08 6.44 -11.63
CA ALA A 18 -9.95 7.46 -11.03
C ALA A 18 -9.18 8.49 -10.18
N GLY A 19 -8.08 8.08 -9.54
CA GLY A 19 -7.21 8.93 -8.71
C GLY A 19 -6.06 9.62 -9.45
N GLY A 20 -5.99 9.50 -10.78
CA GLY A 20 -4.87 9.98 -11.59
C GLY A 20 -4.18 8.87 -12.38
N VAL A 21 -3.11 9.20 -13.08
CA VAL A 21 -2.37 8.22 -13.88
C VAL A 21 -1.44 7.41 -12.97
N ARG A 22 -1.53 6.08 -13.03
CA ARG A 22 -0.58 5.15 -12.42
C ARG A 22 0.57 4.92 -13.38
N GLU A 23 1.74 5.47 -13.06
CA GLU A 23 2.95 5.35 -13.87
C GLU A 23 4.04 4.57 -13.15
N GLY A 24 4.82 3.80 -13.92
CA GLY A 24 5.97 3.07 -13.40
C GLY A 24 6.73 2.34 -14.49
N VAL A 25 7.69 1.54 -14.07
CA VAL A 25 8.54 0.73 -14.94
C VAL A 25 8.41 -0.74 -14.57
N LEU A 26 8.22 -1.61 -15.57
CA LEU A 26 8.31 -3.05 -15.37
C LEU A 26 9.75 -3.52 -15.51
N VAL A 27 10.21 -4.29 -14.54
CA VAL A 27 11.60 -4.77 -14.47
C VAL A 27 11.62 -6.27 -14.70
N GLU A 28 12.10 -6.69 -15.87
CA GLU A 28 12.28 -8.11 -16.21
C GLU A 28 13.64 -8.62 -15.74
N GLY A 29 13.66 -9.84 -15.23
CA GLY A 29 14.88 -10.55 -14.88
C GLY A 29 14.70 -12.07 -15.03
N PRO A 30 15.74 -12.85 -14.75
CA PRO A 30 15.77 -14.29 -15.03
C PRO A 30 14.74 -15.12 -14.25
N GLN A 31 14.14 -14.59 -13.19
CA GLN A 31 13.09 -15.26 -12.39
C GLN A 31 11.68 -14.72 -12.66
N GLY A 32 11.55 -13.63 -13.42
CA GLY A 32 10.24 -13.06 -13.74
C GLY A 32 10.26 -11.53 -13.75
N TRP A 33 9.19 -10.93 -13.24
CA TRP A 33 8.92 -9.51 -13.38
C TRP A 33 8.79 -8.83 -12.01
N GLY A 34 9.10 -7.55 -11.95
CA GLY A 34 8.76 -6.69 -10.82
C GLY A 34 8.34 -5.31 -11.28
N GLU A 35 7.88 -4.49 -10.34
CA GLU A 35 7.38 -3.15 -10.61
C GLU A 35 8.21 -2.11 -9.85
N PHE A 36 8.72 -1.12 -10.59
CA PHE A 36 9.39 0.05 -10.07
C PHE A 36 8.47 1.27 -10.24
N SER A 37 7.81 1.67 -9.16
CA SER A 37 6.84 2.77 -9.14
C SER A 37 6.97 3.68 -7.90
N PRO A 38 8.18 4.20 -7.60
CA PRO A 38 8.36 5.16 -6.50
C PRO A 38 7.45 6.39 -6.64
N PRO A 39 7.00 7.00 -5.53
CA PRO A 39 6.36 8.31 -5.52
C PRO A 39 7.19 9.37 -6.26
N ALA A 40 6.53 10.36 -6.87
CA ALA A 40 7.17 11.37 -7.71
C ALA A 40 8.22 12.23 -6.99
N ASP A 41 8.09 12.39 -5.67
CA ASP A 41 8.98 13.14 -4.79
C ASP A 41 10.10 12.28 -4.16
N SER A 42 10.25 11.03 -4.59
CA SER A 42 11.29 10.14 -4.06
C SER A 42 12.70 10.65 -4.37
N ASP A 43 13.53 10.72 -3.33
CA ASP A 43 14.97 10.89 -3.49
C ASP A 43 15.63 9.61 -4.02
N ASP A 44 16.94 9.68 -4.34
CA ASP A 44 17.67 8.56 -4.92
C ASP A 44 17.78 7.37 -3.96
N ALA A 45 17.80 7.60 -2.65
CA ALA A 45 17.88 6.54 -1.64
C ALA A 45 16.55 5.78 -1.52
N LEU A 46 15.43 6.50 -1.51
CA LEU A 46 14.10 5.90 -1.53
C LEU A 46 13.87 5.17 -2.86
N ALA A 47 14.22 5.78 -3.99
CA ALA A 47 14.13 5.13 -5.30
C ALA A 47 14.98 3.85 -5.34
N ALA A 48 16.18 3.84 -4.78
CA ALA A 48 17.01 2.62 -4.67
C ALA A 48 16.33 1.49 -3.88
N ARG A 49 15.53 1.82 -2.86
CA ARG A 49 14.71 0.84 -2.14
C ARG A 49 13.62 0.29 -3.03
N TRP A 50 12.85 1.13 -3.72
CA TRP A 50 11.86 0.70 -4.71
C TRP A 50 12.46 -0.18 -5.80
N LEU A 51 13.65 0.15 -6.31
CA LEU A 51 14.34 -0.68 -7.30
C LEU A 51 14.75 -2.03 -6.71
N THR A 52 15.22 -2.06 -5.46
CA THR A 52 15.50 -3.34 -4.77
C THR A 52 14.24 -4.20 -4.67
N ALA A 53 13.10 -3.59 -4.33
CA ALA A 53 11.82 -4.28 -4.25
C ALA A 53 11.40 -4.86 -5.62
N ALA A 54 11.56 -4.09 -6.69
CA ALA A 54 11.26 -4.51 -8.06
C ALA A 54 12.17 -5.66 -8.53
N MET A 55 13.45 -5.63 -8.16
CA MET A 55 14.41 -6.65 -8.57
C MET A 55 14.22 -7.98 -7.84
N GLU A 56 13.69 -7.98 -6.62
CA GLU A 56 13.56 -9.21 -5.82
C GLU A 56 12.77 -10.32 -6.53
N PRO A 57 11.51 -10.11 -6.99
CA PRO A 57 10.78 -11.13 -7.73
C PRO A 57 11.39 -11.44 -9.10
N SER A 58 12.06 -10.48 -9.74
CA SER A 58 12.61 -10.67 -11.08
C SER A 58 13.95 -11.43 -11.09
N THR A 59 14.64 -11.56 -9.94
CA THR A 59 15.98 -12.17 -9.90
C THR A 59 16.18 -13.27 -8.87
N VAL A 60 15.52 -13.21 -7.72
CA VAL A 60 15.74 -14.16 -6.60
C VAL A 60 14.44 -14.86 -6.21
N GLY A 61 13.28 -14.22 -6.44
CA GLY A 61 11.99 -14.68 -5.92
C GLY A 61 11.80 -14.30 -4.46
N TRP A 62 10.61 -14.54 -3.90
CA TRP A 62 10.27 -14.21 -2.52
C TRP A 62 10.57 -15.37 -1.55
N PRO A 63 10.56 -15.11 -0.23
CA PRO A 63 10.45 -16.18 0.77
C PRO A 63 9.18 -17.02 0.58
N ASP A 64 9.20 -18.26 1.06
CA ASP A 64 8.03 -19.13 1.02
C ASP A 64 6.87 -18.54 1.82
N ALA A 65 5.68 -18.56 1.21
CA ALA A 65 4.45 -18.16 1.87
C ALA A 65 4.05 -19.18 2.94
N VAL A 66 3.69 -18.70 4.12
CA VAL A 66 3.11 -19.52 5.20
C VAL A 66 1.58 -19.56 5.15
N ARG A 67 0.97 -18.78 4.25
CA ARG A 67 -0.48 -18.77 3.97
C ARG A 67 -0.76 -18.54 2.49
N GLY A 68 -1.78 -19.23 1.96
CA GLY A 68 -2.15 -19.16 0.54
C GLY A 68 -3.12 -18.03 0.16
N ARG A 69 -3.75 -17.39 1.14
CA ARG A 69 -4.65 -16.24 0.95
C ARG A 69 -4.34 -15.18 1.99
N VAL A 70 -4.38 -13.91 1.58
CA VAL A 70 -4.18 -12.76 2.47
C VAL A 70 -5.48 -11.96 2.55
N PRO A 71 -6.01 -11.70 3.77
CA PRO A 71 -7.20 -10.87 3.94
C PRO A 71 -6.88 -9.42 3.58
N VAL A 72 -7.83 -8.74 2.94
CA VAL A 72 -7.71 -7.32 2.57
C VAL A 72 -8.90 -6.53 3.10
N ALA A 73 -8.66 -5.26 3.42
CA ALA A 73 -9.70 -4.31 3.80
C ALA A 73 -10.39 -3.72 2.56
N ALA A 74 -11.66 -3.36 2.69
CA ALA A 74 -12.36 -2.56 1.70
C ALA A 74 -11.79 -1.12 1.67
N ALA A 75 -11.53 -0.60 0.47
CA ALA A 75 -11.05 0.76 0.26
C ALA A 75 -12.18 1.76 0.30
N ILE A 76 -12.19 2.66 1.29
CA ILE A 76 -13.16 3.75 1.37
C ILE A 76 -12.40 5.08 1.23
N PRO A 77 -12.25 5.61 0.00
CA PRO A 77 -11.60 6.89 -0.25
C PRO A 77 -12.49 8.07 0.19
N GLU A 78 -12.08 9.31 -0.11
CA GLU A 78 -12.85 10.52 0.16
C GLU A 78 -14.09 10.63 -0.76
N VAL A 79 -15.14 9.85 -0.48
CA VAL A 79 -16.39 9.79 -1.23
C VAL A 79 -17.60 10.14 -0.36
N ASP A 80 -18.77 10.29 -0.99
CA ASP A 80 -20.02 10.49 -0.27
C ASP A 80 -20.41 9.25 0.57
N PRO A 81 -21.21 9.42 1.65
CA PRO A 81 -21.59 8.31 2.52
C PRO A 81 -22.32 7.15 1.82
N ALA A 82 -23.12 7.42 0.80
CA ALA A 82 -23.84 6.36 0.07
C ALA A 82 -22.86 5.49 -0.73
N THR A 83 -21.89 6.13 -1.39
CA THR A 83 -20.80 5.41 -2.05
C THR A 83 -19.94 4.65 -1.04
N ALA A 84 -19.64 5.23 0.12
CA ALA A 84 -18.90 4.55 1.18
C ALA A 84 -19.61 3.29 1.70
N HIS A 85 -20.91 3.37 1.99
CA HIS A 85 -21.73 2.22 2.38
C HIS A 85 -21.64 1.10 1.33
N ARG A 86 -21.80 1.45 0.05
CA ARG A 86 -21.72 0.48 -1.06
C ARG A 86 -20.34 -0.17 -1.17
N LEU A 87 -19.25 0.61 -1.07
CA LEU A 87 -17.89 0.08 -1.13
C LEU A 87 -17.57 -0.81 0.08
N ALA A 88 -18.02 -0.43 1.27
CA ALA A 88 -17.81 -1.18 2.49
C ALA A 88 -18.59 -2.50 2.51
N GLY A 89 -19.80 -2.55 1.95
CA GLY A 89 -20.58 -3.79 1.83
C GLY A 89 -20.13 -4.69 0.67
N ALA A 90 -19.26 -4.21 -0.22
CA ALA A 90 -18.81 -4.96 -1.38
C ALA A 90 -17.61 -5.87 -1.05
N GLY A 91 -17.55 -7.03 -1.70
CA GLY A 91 -16.32 -7.83 -1.77
C GLY A 91 -16.01 -8.68 -0.53
N GLY A 92 -16.92 -8.80 0.46
CA GLY A 92 -16.79 -9.74 1.57
C GLY A 92 -15.62 -9.48 2.52
N CYS A 93 -15.08 -8.25 2.52
CA CYS A 93 -13.99 -7.86 3.42
C CYS A 93 -14.52 -7.73 4.85
N GLY A 94 -13.84 -8.34 5.84
CA GLY A 94 -14.17 -8.18 7.26
C GLY A 94 -13.62 -6.91 7.91
N CYS A 95 -13.10 -5.98 7.10
CA CYS A 95 -12.55 -4.70 7.54
C CYS A 95 -12.79 -3.63 6.48
N ALA A 96 -13.14 -2.42 6.89
CA ALA A 96 -13.14 -1.22 6.04
C ALA A 96 -12.04 -0.24 6.46
N ARG A 97 -11.26 0.27 5.50
CA ARG A 97 -10.23 1.31 5.73
C ARG A 97 -10.72 2.63 5.11
N VAL A 98 -11.00 3.61 5.96
CA VAL A 98 -11.64 4.88 5.61
C VAL A 98 -10.65 6.03 5.67
N VAL A 99 -10.48 6.75 4.57
CA VAL A 99 -9.65 7.98 4.54
C VAL A 99 -10.47 9.16 5.06
N VAL A 100 -9.88 9.94 5.98
CA VAL A 100 -10.49 11.10 6.64
C VAL A 100 -9.48 12.24 6.81
N GLY A 101 -9.96 13.46 6.98
CA GLY A 101 -9.10 14.63 7.25
C GLY A 101 -8.38 15.22 6.03
N ALA A 102 -8.58 14.66 4.83
CA ALA A 102 -7.94 15.12 3.59
C ALA A 102 -8.26 16.59 3.24
N ARG A 103 -9.39 17.13 3.72
CA ARG A 103 -9.81 18.53 3.48
C ARG A 103 -10.24 19.19 4.79
N ARG A 104 -9.85 20.46 5.01
CA ARG A 104 -10.16 21.21 6.26
C ARG A 104 -11.65 21.22 6.65
N ASP A 105 -12.56 21.17 5.68
CA ASP A 105 -14.02 21.22 5.92
C ASP A 105 -14.71 19.84 5.84
N SER A 106 -13.97 18.73 5.83
CA SER A 106 -14.55 17.38 5.65
C SER A 106 -15.14 16.78 6.92
N ARG A 107 -14.96 17.37 8.11
CA ARG A 107 -15.30 16.72 9.41
C ARG A 107 -16.70 16.11 9.48
N GLY A 108 -17.72 16.83 8.99
CA GLY A 108 -19.10 16.34 8.94
C GLY A 108 -19.28 15.19 7.93
N GLN A 109 -18.62 15.27 6.78
CA GLN A 109 -18.66 14.24 5.75
C GLN A 109 -17.87 12.98 6.14
N ASP A 110 -16.73 13.14 6.82
CA ASP A 110 -15.90 12.04 7.30
C ASP A 110 -16.66 11.22 8.36
N SER A 111 -17.34 11.89 9.28
CA SER A 111 -18.20 11.22 10.27
C SER A 111 -19.29 10.39 9.59
N ALA A 112 -19.99 10.99 8.63
CA ALA A 112 -21.04 10.29 7.89
C ALA A 112 -20.48 9.12 7.05
N ARG A 113 -19.28 9.26 6.51
CA ARG A 113 -18.57 8.22 5.75
C ARG A 113 -18.19 7.03 6.64
N VAL A 114 -17.63 7.30 7.82
CA VAL A 114 -17.26 6.27 8.81
C VAL A 114 -18.51 5.55 9.32
N ALA A 115 -19.58 6.29 9.65
CA ALA A 115 -20.85 5.71 10.07
C ALA A 115 -21.44 4.80 8.98
N ALA A 116 -21.43 5.25 7.72
CA ALA A 116 -21.90 4.48 6.58
C ALA A 116 -21.08 3.20 6.33
N ALA A 117 -19.75 3.27 6.48
CA ALA A 117 -18.89 2.10 6.38
C ALA A 117 -19.13 1.10 7.51
N ARG A 118 -19.30 1.59 8.75
CA ARG A 118 -19.64 0.77 9.92
C ARG A 118 -20.98 0.07 9.77
N ASP A 119 -22.00 0.78 9.33
CA ASP A 119 -23.34 0.24 9.09
C ASP A 119 -23.32 -0.89 8.06
N ALA A 120 -22.64 -0.68 6.93
CA ALA A 120 -22.52 -1.69 5.86
C ALA A 120 -21.77 -2.97 6.30
N GLN A 121 -20.74 -2.81 7.13
CA GLN A 121 -19.87 -3.90 7.60
C GLN A 121 -20.51 -4.73 8.73
N GLY A 122 -21.40 -4.12 9.50
CA GLY A 122 -22.06 -4.77 10.63
C GLY A 122 -21.16 -4.93 11.87
N PRO A 123 -21.68 -5.56 12.94
CA PRO A 123 -21.06 -5.55 14.27
C PRO A 123 -19.83 -6.46 14.41
N GLY A 124 -19.60 -7.39 13.48
CA GLY A 124 -18.50 -8.37 13.55
C GLY A 124 -17.23 -7.96 12.79
N ALA A 125 -17.27 -6.85 12.06
CA ALA A 125 -16.18 -6.40 11.21
C ALA A 125 -15.45 -5.19 11.79
N SER A 126 -14.22 -4.96 11.36
CA SER A 126 -13.39 -3.86 11.82
C SER A 126 -13.56 -2.61 10.95
N VAL A 127 -13.41 -1.43 11.56
CA VAL A 127 -13.27 -0.16 10.85
C VAL A 127 -11.98 0.50 11.30
N ARG A 128 -11.20 0.98 10.34
CA ARG A 128 -9.96 1.73 10.55
C ARG A 128 -10.06 3.07 9.85
N CYS A 129 -9.45 4.09 10.43
CA CYS A 129 -9.34 5.39 9.79
C CYS A 129 -7.89 5.68 9.40
N VAL A 130 -7.72 6.40 8.30
CA VAL A 130 -6.44 6.99 7.88
C VAL A 130 -6.57 8.49 8.05
N VAL A 131 -5.83 9.05 8.99
CA VAL A 131 -5.89 10.47 9.33
C VAL A 131 -4.77 11.21 8.61
N GLU A 132 -5.16 12.13 7.73
CA GLU A 132 -4.25 12.97 6.93
C GLU A 132 -4.15 14.37 7.53
N THR A 133 -3.38 14.54 8.59
CA THR A 133 -3.01 15.86 9.14
C THR A 133 -1.63 15.77 9.81
N THR A 134 -1.00 16.92 10.00
CA THR A 134 0.26 17.06 10.76
C THR A 134 0.09 17.86 12.05
N ASP A 135 -1.15 18.30 12.35
CA ASP A 135 -1.48 19.01 13.57
C ASP A 135 -1.92 18.02 14.65
N VAL A 136 -1.21 18.02 15.79
CA VAL A 136 -1.41 17.03 16.88
C VAL A 136 -2.80 17.17 17.49
N ASP A 137 -3.25 18.39 17.76
CA ASP A 137 -4.52 18.64 18.45
C ASP A 137 -5.69 18.29 17.53
N GLU A 138 -5.57 18.63 16.24
CA GLU A 138 -6.54 18.22 15.23
C GLU A 138 -6.62 16.70 15.07
N ALA A 139 -5.47 16.01 15.03
CA ALA A 139 -5.43 14.56 14.92
C ALA A 139 -6.12 13.90 16.12
N ILE A 140 -5.78 14.31 17.34
CA ILE A 140 -6.39 13.77 18.57
C ILE A 140 -7.91 14.01 18.57
N ALA A 141 -8.35 15.24 18.30
CA ALA A 141 -9.78 15.57 18.28
C ALA A 141 -10.54 14.76 17.22
N THR A 142 -9.93 14.56 16.05
CA THR A 142 -10.50 13.75 14.95
C THR A 142 -10.62 12.29 15.36
N ILE A 143 -9.57 11.72 15.95
CA ILE A 143 -9.52 10.31 16.34
C ILE A 143 -10.58 10.01 17.40
N VAL A 144 -10.64 10.80 18.48
CA VAL A 144 -11.61 10.62 19.57
C VAL A 144 -13.05 10.68 19.05
N HIS A 145 -13.31 11.64 18.16
CA HIS A 145 -14.63 11.80 17.55
C HIS A 145 -14.99 10.59 16.66
N LEU A 146 -14.08 10.17 15.78
CA LEU A 146 -14.33 9.06 14.86
C LEU A 146 -14.40 7.70 15.55
N ASP A 147 -13.69 7.52 16.66
CA ASP A 147 -13.81 6.31 17.49
C ASP A 147 -15.23 6.15 18.05
N THR A 148 -15.80 7.25 18.53
CA THR A 148 -17.20 7.30 18.97
C THR A 148 -18.16 6.97 17.83
N VAL A 149 -17.96 7.58 16.65
CA VAL A 149 -18.81 7.34 15.46
C VAL A 149 -18.72 5.88 14.99
N ALA A 150 -17.53 5.30 15.00
CA ALA A 150 -17.30 3.92 14.61
C ALA A 150 -17.71 2.92 15.70
N SER A 151 -18.11 3.38 16.90
CA SER A 151 -18.34 2.52 18.07
C SER A 151 -17.14 1.60 18.37
N GLY A 152 -15.94 2.17 18.30
CA GLY A 152 -14.66 1.46 18.40
C GLY A 152 -13.98 1.28 17.04
N LEU A 153 -12.86 1.96 16.85
CA LEU A 153 -11.91 1.73 15.76
C LEU A 153 -10.94 0.60 16.12
N GLU A 154 -10.55 -0.20 15.13
CA GLU A 154 -9.51 -1.22 15.33
C GLU A 154 -8.12 -0.58 15.48
N MET A 155 -7.85 0.46 14.70
CA MET A 155 -6.66 1.30 14.76
C MET A 155 -6.88 2.58 13.96
N VAL A 156 -6.00 3.56 14.14
CA VAL A 156 -5.85 4.71 13.25
C VAL A 156 -4.47 4.69 12.62
N GLU A 157 -4.43 4.74 11.29
CA GLU A 157 -3.20 4.96 10.53
C GLU A 157 -2.93 6.47 10.41
N LEU A 158 -1.78 6.91 10.88
CA LEU A 158 -1.32 8.29 10.67
C LEU A 158 -0.60 8.37 9.32
N SER A 159 -1.10 9.24 8.45
CA SER A 159 -0.51 9.50 7.14
C SER A 159 0.19 10.85 7.15
N GLY A 160 1.52 10.83 7.07
CA GLY A 160 2.37 12.02 7.14
C GLY A 160 2.77 12.41 8.57
N GLY A 161 3.45 13.56 8.67
CA GLY A 161 4.01 14.06 9.93
C GLY A 161 5.37 13.43 10.29
N SER A 162 5.97 13.93 11.38
CA SER A 162 7.20 13.37 11.93
C SER A 162 6.91 12.25 12.93
N VAL A 163 7.95 11.52 13.34
CA VAL A 163 7.80 10.50 14.39
C VAL A 163 7.41 11.10 15.74
N GLU A 164 7.80 12.36 16.01
CA GLU A 164 7.39 13.10 17.21
C GLU A 164 5.91 13.44 17.18
N PHE A 165 5.38 13.80 16.01
CA PHE A 165 3.94 13.98 15.80
C PHE A 165 3.20 12.69 16.14
N ALA A 166 3.62 11.55 15.57
CA ALA A 166 2.99 10.26 15.85
C ALA A 166 3.04 9.89 17.34
N ALA A 167 4.19 10.09 17.99
CA ALA A 167 4.34 9.84 19.42
C ALA A 167 3.47 10.75 20.28
N ALA A 168 3.25 12.00 19.87
CA ALA A 168 2.37 12.94 20.58
C ALA A 168 0.90 12.53 20.45
N VAL A 169 0.45 12.18 19.25
CA VAL A 169 -0.91 11.69 19.00
C VAL A 169 -1.17 10.40 19.77
N ARG A 170 -0.26 9.43 19.72
CA ARG A 170 -0.37 8.16 20.45
C ARG A 170 -0.54 8.33 21.96
N ARG A 171 0.10 9.34 22.56
CA ARG A 171 -0.09 9.64 24.00
C ARG A 171 -1.43 10.30 24.33
N GLY A 172 -2.12 10.84 23.33
CA GLY A 172 -3.33 11.63 23.50
C GLY A 172 -4.64 10.86 23.24
N VAL A 173 -4.56 9.58 22.82
CA VAL A 173 -5.73 8.77 22.46
C VAL A 173 -5.60 7.34 22.98
N ASP A 174 -6.74 6.69 23.22
CA ASP A 174 -6.77 5.27 23.62
C ASP A 174 -6.81 4.30 22.41
N VAL A 175 -7.13 4.80 21.22
CA VAL A 175 -7.18 4.01 19.98
C VAL A 175 -5.76 3.65 19.53
N PRO A 176 -5.48 2.38 19.15
CA PRO A 176 -4.16 2.00 18.66
C PRO A 176 -3.71 2.83 17.46
N ILE A 177 -2.46 3.31 17.50
CA ILE A 177 -1.88 4.12 16.42
C ILE A 177 -0.94 3.28 15.55
N ALA A 178 -1.24 3.26 14.25
CA ALA A 178 -0.42 2.63 13.23
C ALA A 178 0.45 3.67 12.51
N VAL A 179 1.76 3.40 12.41
CA VAL A 179 2.76 4.31 11.82
C VAL A 179 3.61 3.58 10.80
N ASP A 180 4.05 4.30 9.77
CA ASP A 180 4.95 3.75 8.74
C ASP A 180 6.24 3.16 9.35
N ALA A 181 6.52 1.91 8.98
CA ALA A 181 7.66 1.17 9.50
C ALA A 181 9.02 1.74 9.08
N LEU A 182 9.10 2.40 7.92
CA LEU A 182 10.32 3.08 7.49
C LEU A 182 10.59 4.28 8.41
N LEU A 183 9.57 5.09 8.69
CA LEU A 183 9.66 6.22 9.62
C LEU A 183 10.11 5.76 11.03
N LEU A 184 9.48 4.70 11.56
CA LEU A 184 9.84 4.13 12.86
C LEU A 184 11.29 3.63 12.88
N SER A 185 11.72 2.95 11.81
CA SER A 185 13.06 2.36 11.69
C SER A 185 14.14 3.42 11.57
N GLU A 186 13.93 4.45 10.75
CA GLU A 186 14.92 5.52 10.53
C GLU A 186 15.06 6.41 11.77
N ALA A 187 13.99 6.60 12.54
CA ALA A 187 14.03 7.34 13.80
C ALA A 187 14.49 6.51 15.02
N GLY A 188 14.37 5.18 14.96
CA GLY A 188 14.61 4.30 16.12
C GLY A 188 13.60 4.51 17.26
N ARG A 189 12.33 4.81 16.92
CA ARG A 189 11.29 5.23 17.86
C ARG A 189 10.06 4.32 17.83
N VAL A 190 10.26 3.06 18.21
CA VAL A 190 9.19 2.04 18.28
C VAL A 190 8.04 2.46 19.20
N ASP A 191 8.33 3.27 20.23
CA ASP A 191 7.35 3.80 21.19
C ASP A 191 6.32 4.79 20.59
N ALA A 192 6.55 5.25 19.35
CA ALA A 192 5.66 6.15 18.63
C ALA A 192 4.45 5.44 17.99
N ALA A 193 4.38 4.10 18.05
CA ALA A 193 3.31 3.32 17.44
C ALA A 193 2.90 2.12 18.28
N ASP A 194 1.67 1.65 18.06
CA ASP A 194 1.18 0.34 18.52
C ASP A 194 1.25 -0.70 17.40
N VAL A 195 1.17 -0.25 16.14
CA VAL A 195 1.20 -1.09 14.94
C VAL A 195 2.17 -0.51 13.91
N ALA A 196 3.00 -1.36 13.32
CA ALA A 196 3.89 -0.98 12.21
C ALA A 196 3.21 -1.22 10.86
N VAL A 197 3.15 -0.18 10.03
CA VAL A 197 2.63 -0.26 8.66
C VAL A 197 3.77 -0.60 7.71
N LEU A 198 3.70 -1.77 7.10
CA LEU A 198 4.68 -2.27 6.14
C LEU A 198 4.24 -1.98 4.71
N ARG A 199 5.16 -1.47 3.89
CA ARG A 199 4.98 -1.24 2.44
C ARG A 199 6.18 -1.81 1.69
N CYS A 200 5.98 -2.74 0.76
CA CYS A 200 7.09 -3.50 0.18
C CYS A 200 8.09 -2.60 -0.58
N GLY A 201 7.58 -1.68 -1.40
CA GLY A 201 8.36 -0.71 -2.18
C GLY A 201 9.37 0.09 -1.34
N PRO A 202 8.92 0.96 -0.42
CA PRO A 202 9.81 1.83 0.36
C PRO A 202 10.68 1.04 1.36
N LEU A 203 10.28 -0.17 1.78
CA LEU A 203 11.13 -1.03 2.62
C LEU A 203 12.16 -1.83 1.78
N GLY A 204 12.06 -1.83 0.46
CA GLY A 204 13.02 -2.45 -0.44
C GLY A 204 12.86 -3.96 -0.60
N GLY A 205 11.63 -4.43 -0.68
CA GLY A 205 11.31 -5.82 -0.95
C GLY A 205 10.86 -6.59 0.29
N VAL A 206 10.31 -7.78 0.04
CA VAL A 206 9.72 -8.69 1.02
C VAL A 206 10.72 -9.04 2.11
N ARG A 207 11.93 -9.52 1.76
CA ARG A 207 12.93 -9.91 2.76
C ARG A 207 13.39 -8.75 3.63
N ARG A 208 13.56 -7.56 3.05
CA ARG A 208 13.98 -6.36 3.79
C ARG A 208 12.85 -5.82 4.66
N ALA A 209 11.60 -5.92 4.22
CA ALA A 209 10.44 -5.58 5.02
C ALA A 209 10.27 -6.53 6.21
N MET A 210 10.39 -7.86 6.01
CA MET A 210 10.32 -8.84 7.09
C MET A 210 11.40 -8.63 8.16
N ARG A 211 12.64 -8.35 7.76
CA ARG A 211 13.72 -8.05 8.73
C ARG A 211 13.43 -6.80 9.56
N ARG A 212 12.79 -5.79 8.97
CA ARG A 212 12.38 -4.59 9.72
C ARG A 212 11.21 -4.87 10.64
N ALA A 213 10.23 -5.65 10.19
CA ALA A 213 9.12 -6.08 11.04
C ALA A 213 9.63 -6.80 12.30
N ASP A 214 10.55 -7.75 12.13
CA ASP A 214 11.21 -8.47 13.23
C ASP A 214 11.97 -7.52 14.18
N ALA A 215 12.76 -6.60 13.61
CA ALA A 215 13.53 -5.62 14.40
C ALA A 215 12.65 -4.61 15.17
N LEU A 216 11.48 -4.24 14.62
CA LEU A 216 10.54 -3.33 15.28
C LEU A 216 9.80 -4.03 16.43
N GLY A 217 9.56 -5.34 16.34
CA GLY A 217 8.89 -6.11 17.38
C GLY A 217 7.44 -5.69 17.65
N LEU A 218 6.81 -4.97 16.72
CA LEU A 218 5.40 -4.55 16.79
C LEU A 218 4.50 -5.47 15.96
N PRO A 219 3.21 -5.60 16.33
CA PRO A 219 2.19 -6.08 15.40
C PRO A 219 2.25 -5.31 14.07
N CYS A 220 2.14 -6.02 12.96
CA CYS A 220 2.31 -5.44 11.63
C CYS A 220 1.03 -5.52 10.81
N VAL A 221 0.77 -4.47 10.02
CA VAL A 221 -0.19 -4.46 8.92
C VAL A 221 0.55 -4.18 7.62
N VAL A 222 0.19 -4.87 6.54
CA VAL A 222 0.77 -4.62 5.21
C VAL A 222 -0.18 -3.72 4.42
N ASN A 223 0.31 -2.57 3.96
CA ASN A 223 -0.42 -1.73 3.01
C ASN A 223 0.00 -2.09 1.57
N LEU A 224 -1.00 -2.42 0.76
CA LEU A 224 -0.83 -2.78 -0.63
C LEU A 224 -0.72 -1.49 -1.46
N SER A 225 0.51 -1.08 -1.75
CA SER A 225 0.85 0.26 -2.29
C SER A 225 1.28 0.25 -3.75
N ALA A 226 1.58 -0.93 -4.30
CA ALA A 226 1.96 -1.06 -5.69
C ALA A 226 0.79 -0.78 -6.66
N LEU A 227 1.12 -0.38 -7.88
CA LEU A 227 0.17 0.16 -8.83
C LEU A 227 -0.47 -0.91 -9.71
N THR A 228 0.25 -1.95 -10.11
CA THR A 228 -0.27 -3.03 -10.97
C THR A 228 -0.32 -4.37 -10.24
N SER A 229 -0.93 -5.40 -10.85
CA SER A 229 -0.89 -6.75 -10.29
C SER A 229 0.52 -7.32 -10.15
N ILE A 230 1.50 -6.83 -10.93
CA ILE A 230 2.90 -7.28 -10.84
C ILE A 230 3.51 -6.79 -9.52
N GLY A 231 3.42 -5.50 -9.22
CA GLY A 231 3.92 -4.96 -7.97
C GLY A 231 3.08 -5.41 -6.76
N LEU A 232 1.75 -5.48 -6.92
CA LEU A 232 0.83 -5.92 -5.87
C LEU A 232 1.13 -7.35 -5.40
N ALA A 233 1.61 -8.21 -6.31
CA ALA A 233 2.03 -9.55 -5.95
C ALA A 233 3.19 -9.55 -4.93
N GLY A 234 4.06 -8.54 -4.96
CA GLY A 234 5.11 -8.34 -3.97
C GLY A 234 4.59 -7.92 -2.59
N ASP A 235 3.59 -7.04 -2.54
CA ASP A 235 2.93 -6.69 -1.27
C ASP A 235 2.16 -7.88 -0.69
N VAL A 236 1.49 -8.67 -1.54
CA VAL A 236 0.80 -9.92 -1.16
C VAL A 236 1.80 -10.97 -0.66
N ALA A 237 2.95 -11.13 -1.33
CA ALA A 237 3.99 -12.04 -0.90
C ALA A 237 4.56 -11.69 0.48
N LEU A 238 4.72 -10.39 0.78
CA LEU A 238 5.09 -9.93 2.11
C LEU A 238 4.06 -10.36 3.16
N ALA A 239 2.78 -10.06 2.94
CA ALA A 239 1.71 -10.46 3.86
C ALA A 239 1.61 -11.99 4.02
N ALA A 240 1.86 -12.73 2.95
CA ALA A 240 1.80 -14.19 2.94
C ALA A 240 3.00 -14.86 3.66
N ALA A 241 4.15 -14.19 3.72
CA ALA A 241 5.37 -14.71 4.33
C ALA A 241 5.56 -14.29 5.80
N LEU A 242 4.89 -13.25 6.29
CA LEU A 242 4.95 -12.85 7.70
C LEU A 242 4.48 -13.99 8.63
N PRO A 243 5.11 -14.24 9.79
CA PRO A 243 4.62 -15.26 10.72
C PRO A 243 3.19 -14.98 11.18
N ASP A 244 2.94 -13.75 11.62
CA ASP A 244 1.64 -13.27 12.08
C ASP A 244 1.09 -12.21 11.14
N LEU A 245 -0.23 -12.28 10.88
CA LEU A 245 -0.96 -11.28 10.11
C LEU A 245 -2.28 -10.98 10.84
N PRO A 246 -2.22 -10.26 11.98
CA PRO A 246 -3.39 -10.04 12.85
C PRO A 246 -4.43 -9.11 12.20
N PHE A 247 -4.04 -8.40 11.14
CA PHE A 247 -4.82 -7.36 10.51
C PHE A 247 -5.04 -7.66 9.02
N ALA A 248 -6.25 -7.40 8.52
CA ALA A 248 -6.47 -7.33 7.08
C ALA A 248 -5.50 -6.30 6.44
N CYS A 249 -4.91 -6.63 5.30
CA CYS A 249 -4.00 -5.75 4.59
C CYS A 249 -4.74 -4.53 4.02
N GLY A 250 -4.05 -3.40 3.85
CA GLY A 250 -4.62 -2.22 3.19
C GLY A 250 -5.15 -2.56 1.80
N PRO A 251 -6.13 -1.84 1.27
CA PRO A 251 -6.76 -2.26 0.02
C PRO A 251 -5.78 -2.25 -1.14
N ALA A 252 -5.97 -3.15 -2.10
CA ALA A 252 -5.26 -3.10 -3.37
C ALA A 252 -5.65 -1.84 -4.15
N ALA A 253 -4.66 -1.17 -4.73
CA ALA A 253 -4.88 -0.04 -5.64
C ALA A 253 -5.46 -0.47 -7.01
N VAL A 254 -5.45 -1.78 -7.31
CA VAL A 254 -5.96 -2.32 -8.57
C VAL A 254 -7.48 -2.38 -8.54
N SER A 255 -8.11 -1.69 -9.48
CA SER A 255 -9.56 -1.64 -9.68
C SER A 255 -9.93 -2.25 -11.03
N PRO A 256 -11.07 -2.97 -11.16
CA PRO A 256 -11.51 -3.49 -12.45
C PRO A 256 -11.72 -2.38 -13.49
N ALA A 257 -12.06 -1.17 -13.05
CA ALA A 257 -12.39 -0.04 -13.93
C ALA A 257 -11.15 0.63 -14.55
N ASP A 258 -10.01 0.61 -13.87
CA ASP A 258 -8.81 1.35 -14.27
C ASP A 258 -7.93 0.53 -15.25
N GLY A 259 -8.03 -0.80 -15.19
CA GLY A 259 -7.25 -1.71 -16.02
C GLY A 259 -5.88 -2.07 -15.44
N ASP A 260 -5.19 -2.98 -16.13
CA ASP A 260 -3.98 -3.65 -15.63
C ASP A 260 -3.11 -4.16 -16.78
N VAL A 261 -1.81 -4.36 -16.54
CA VAL A 261 -0.82 -4.84 -17.53
C VAL A 261 -0.81 -6.36 -17.69
N VAL A 262 -1.45 -7.11 -16.79
CA VAL A 262 -1.59 -8.57 -16.87
C VAL A 262 -2.93 -8.98 -17.46
N ALA A 263 -3.03 -10.22 -17.93
CA ALA A 263 -4.30 -10.78 -18.40
C ALA A 263 -5.37 -10.74 -17.29
N GLU A 264 -6.64 -10.57 -17.65
CA GLU A 264 -7.75 -10.40 -16.70
C GLU A 264 -7.84 -11.53 -15.66
N ALA A 265 -7.70 -12.79 -16.12
CA ALA A 265 -7.70 -13.96 -15.24
C ALA A 265 -6.48 -14.05 -14.28
N ARG A 266 -5.49 -13.17 -14.47
CA ARG A 266 -4.27 -13.06 -13.65
C ARG A 266 -4.21 -11.77 -12.85
N SER A 267 -5.20 -10.88 -13.00
CA SER A 267 -5.29 -9.65 -12.23
C SER A 267 -5.61 -9.98 -10.77
N LEU A 268 -4.89 -9.36 -9.85
CA LEU A 268 -5.02 -9.55 -8.41
C LEU A 268 -6.20 -8.72 -7.89
N MET A 269 -7.40 -9.25 -8.12
CA MET A 269 -8.64 -8.71 -7.61
C MET A 269 -9.07 -9.44 -6.33
N PRO A 270 -9.54 -8.73 -5.29
CA PRO A 270 -10.07 -9.37 -4.09
C PRO A 270 -11.28 -10.26 -4.41
N VAL A 271 -11.26 -11.49 -3.89
CA VAL A 271 -12.39 -12.44 -3.93
C VAL A 271 -12.62 -12.93 -2.51
N ASP A 272 -13.86 -12.76 -2.02
CA ASP A 272 -14.27 -13.03 -0.63
C ASP A 272 -13.31 -12.41 0.39
N GLY A 273 -13.03 -11.12 0.22
CA GLY A 273 -12.19 -10.33 1.13
C GLY A 273 -10.72 -10.73 1.14
N CYS A 274 -10.25 -11.51 0.16
CA CYS A 274 -8.86 -12.00 0.14
C CYS A 274 -8.21 -11.89 -1.24
N LEU A 275 -6.88 -11.76 -1.25
CA LEU A 275 -6.03 -11.95 -2.43
C LEU A 275 -5.27 -13.29 -2.36
N PRO A 276 -5.05 -13.96 -3.50
CA PRO A 276 -4.26 -15.19 -3.53
C PRO A 276 -2.76 -14.90 -3.44
N ALA A 277 -2.04 -15.67 -2.61
CA ALA A 277 -0.59 -15.62 -2.56
C ALA A 277 0.02 -16.54 -3.62
N ALA A 278 0.43 -15.96 -4.75
CA ALA A 278 1.18 -16.68 -5.78
C ALA A 278 2.68 -16.69 -5.44
N PRO A 279 3.44 -17.75 -5.79
CA PRO A 279 4.88 -17.83 -5.52
C PRO A 279 5.71 -16.84 -6.38
N MET A 280 5.12 -16.31 -7.44
CA MET A 280 5.74 -15.32 -8.32
C MET A 280 4.67 -14.43 -8.98
N PRO A 281 5.03 -13.20 -9.44
CA PRO A 281 4.13 -12.36 -10.21
C PRO A 281 3.71 -13.00 -11.53
N ALA A 282 2.55 -12.59 -12.06
CA ALA A 282 2.20 -12.89 -13.44
C ALA A 282 3.11 -12.09 -14.40
N ALA A 283 3.44 -12.68 -15.55
CA ALA A 283 4.07 -11.93 -16.63
C ALA A 283 3.07 -10.89 -17.21
N PRO A 284 3.55 -9.74 -17.70
CA PRO A 284 2.70 -8.79 -18.40
C PRO A 284 2.10 -9.44 -19.66
N ASP A 285 0.84 -9.13 -19.94
CA ASP A 285 0.19 -9.50 -21.19
C ASP A 285 0.68 -8.55 -22.31
N PRO A 286 1.24 -9.05 -23.43
CA PRO A 286 1.84 -8.19 -24.44
C PRO A 286 0.87 -7.16 -25.05
N VAL A 287 -0.40 -7.51 -25.22
CA VAL A 287 -1.41 -6.62 -25.81
C VAL A 287 -1.77 -5.51 -24.83
N ARG A 288 -1.95 -5.85 -23.55
CA ARG A 288 -2.23 -4.87 -22.49
C ARG A 288 -1.03 -3.99 -22.20
N LEU A 289 0.17 -4.55 -22.16
CA LEU A 289 1.40 -3.78 -22.00
C LEU A 289 1.57 -2.77 -23.14
N ALA A 290 1.36 -3.18 -24.40
CA ALA A 290 1.40 -2.27 -25.53
C ALA A 290 0.33 -1.18 -25.46
N ARG A 291 -0.86 -1.49 -24.94
CA ARG A 291 -1.96 -0.52 -24.73
C ARG A 291 -1.59 0.56 -23.72
N TYR A 292 -0.87 0.21 -22.66
CA TYR A 292 -0.51 1.14 -21.57
C TYR A 292 0.94 1.63 -21.66
N ALA A 293 1.66 1.29 -22.74
CA ALA A 293 3.02 1.74 -22.96
C ALA A 293 3.05 3.27 -23.12
N VAL A 294 3.95 3.92 -22.38
CA VAL A 294 4.22 5.35 -22.58
C VAL A 294 5.00 5.50 -23.88
N THR A 295 4.53 6.40 -24.75
CA THR A 295 5.22 6.74 -26.01
C THR A 295 5.87 8.12 -25.99
N ASP A 296 5.60 8.94 -24.97
CA ASP A 296 6.20 10.27 -24.81
C ASP A 296 7.69 10.15 -24.39
N PRO A 297 8.64 10.62 -25.23
CA PRO A 297 10.07 10.49 -24.94
C PRO A 297 10.51 11.19 -23.66
N ALA A 298 9.87 12.30 -23.28
CA ALA A 298 10.23 13.04 -22.07
C ALA A 298 9.88 12.24 -20.80
N THR A 299 8.70 11.64 -20.76
CA THR A 299 8.25 10.78 -19.67
C THR A 299 9.09 9.51 -19.57
N ILE A 300 9.39 8.86 -20.70
CA ILE A 300 10.29 7.70 -20.73
C ILE A 300 11.68 8.08 -20.20
N GLY A 301 12.23 9.22 -20.67
CA GLY A 301 13.53 9.74 -20.23
C GLY A 301 13.59 9.95 -18.71
N ARG A 302 12.55 10.59 -18.14
CA ARG A 302 12.43 10.79 -16.69
C ARG A 302 12.48 9.48 -15.90
N TRP A 303 11.71 8.48 -16.33
CA TRP A 303 11.67 7.18 -15.68
C TRP A 303 13.01 6.43 -15.79
N ARG A 304 13.64 6.45 -16.97
CA ARG A 304 14.96 5.86 -17.18
C ARG A 304 16.04 6.54 -16.34
N ASP A 305 16.03 7.87 -16.27
CA ASP A 305 16.97 8.64 -15.46
C ASP A 305 16.82 8.30 -13.97
N LEU A 306 15.60 8.27 -13.46
CA LEU A 306 15.33 7.88 -12.07
C LEU A 306 15.80 6.45 -11.79
N LEU A 307 15.54 5.52 -12.71
CA LEU A 307 15.97 4.13 -12.56
C LEU A 307 17.50 4.03 -12.54
N ARG A 308 18.21 4.77 -13.39
CA ARG A 308 19.69 4.83 -13.37
C ARG A 308 20.23 5.42 -12.06
N ARG A 309 19.62 6.49 -11.55
CA ARG A 309 20.02 7.07 -10.24
C ARG A 309 19.76 6.10 -9.09
N ALA A 310 18.60 5.45 -9.07
CA ALA A 310 18.26 4.40 -8.11
C ALA A 310 19.27 3.25 -8.18
N ALA A 311 19.65 2.84 -9.39
CA ALA A 311 20.69 1.83 -9.65
C ALA A 311 22.11 2.33 -9.37
N ALA A 312 22.37 3.62 -9.18
CA ALA A 312 23.67 4.09 -8.70
C ALA A 312 23.73 4.09 -7.16
N ALA A 313 22.57 4.29 -6.52
CA ALA A 313 22.43 4.42 -5.06
C ALA A 313 22.14 3.11 -4.31
N SER A 314 21.82 2.00 -5.00
CA SER A 314 21.53 0.68 -4.37
C SER A 314 22.74 -0.21 -4.13
#